data_AF-A0A177G9L4-F1
#
_entry.id   AF-A0A177G9L4-F1
#
_cell.length_a   1.000
_cell.length_b   1.000
_cell.length_c   1.000
_cell.angle_alpha   90.00
_cell.angle_beta   90.00
_cell.angle_gamma   90.00
#
_symmetry.space_group_name_H-M   'P 1'
#
loop_
_entity.id
_entity.type
_entity.pdbx_description
1 polymer ?
#
loop_
_entity_poly.entity_id
_entity_poly.type
_entity_poly.pdbx_seq_one_letter_code
_entity_poly.pdbx_strand_id
1 'polypeptide(L)'
;MQDVQKTVLSQYACAPSLNALITAWNQACDPATLIDQWYDQIWNIATAQGYGLDVWGRIVGVQRVLTISSENFVGFAEASDLTEQGFNTAPWYKGTATSSNVSLSDEGFRQLIYAKAMALTSRMGPS
;
A
#
# COMPACT_ATOMS: atom_id res chain seq x y z
N MET A 1 -28.55 -7.08 -3.23
CA MET A 1 -29.75 -6.38 -2.67
C MET A 1 -30.16 -7.04 -1.37
N GLN A 2 -30.52 -6.25 -0.34
CA GLN A 2 -31.05 -6.78 0.91
C GLN A 2 -32.57 -6.95 0.80
N ASP A 3 -33.11 -8.09 1.26
CA ASP A 3 -34.55 -8.40 1.34
C ASP A 3 -35.36 -8.40 0.02
N VAL A 4 -34.86 -9.06 -1.03
CA VAL A 4 -35.55 -9.14 -2.33
C VAL A 4 -36.95 -9.79 -2.25
N GLN A 5 -37.19 -10.64 -1.25
CA GLN A 5 -38.51 -11.23 -1.00
C GLN A 5 -39.57 -10.18 -0.62
N LYS A 6 -39.19 -9.05 0.00
CA LYS A 6 -40.13 -7.95 0.32
C LYS A 6 -40.57 -7.16 -0.91
N THR A 7 -39.79 -7.21 -2.00
CA THR A 7 -40.13 -6.57 -3.28
C THR A 7 -40.99 -7.46 -4.19
N VAL A 8 -41.18 -8.74 -3.86
CA VAL A 8 -42.05 -9.66 -4.62
C VAL A 8 -43.50 -9.46 -4.18
N LEU A 9 -44.38 -9.14 -5.13
CA LEU A 9 -45.81 -9.12 -4.87
C LEU A 9 -46.29 -10.49 -4.37
N SER A 10 -47.14 -10.52 -3.34
CA SER A 10 -47.58 -11.75 -2.66
C SER A 10 -48.15 -12.82 -3.61
N GLN A 11 -48.75 -12.43 -4.72
CA GLN A 11 -49.27 -13.33 -5.77
C GLN A 11 -48.19 -14.13 -6.52
N TYR A 12 -46.93 -13.67 -6.52
CA TYR A 12 -45.79 -14.36 -7.14
C TYR A 12 -44.88 -15.04 -6.12
N ALA A 13 -45.16 -14.92 -4.81
CA ALA A 13 -44.36 -15.54 -3.76
C ALA A 13 -44.30 -17.06 -3.87
N CYS A 14 -45.34 -17.69 -4.45
CA CYS A 14 -45.42 -19.14 -4.66
C CYS A 14 -44.89 -19.61 -6.03
N ALA A 15 -44.38 -18.72 -6.90
CA ALA A 15 -43.88 -19.06 -8.22
C ALA A 15 -42.38 -19.46 -8.18
N PRO A 16 -42.01 -20.75 -8.27
CA PRO A 16 -40.64 -21.20 -8.01
C PRO A 16 -39.64 -20.71 -9.05
N SER A 17 -40.04 -20.64 -10.32
CA SER A 17 -39.21 -20.17 -11.43
C SER A 17 -38.90 -18.68 -11.34
N LEU A 18 -39.87 -17.87 -10.91
CA LEU A 18 -39.75 -16.42 -10.77
C LEU A 18 -38.85 -16.08 -9.58
N ASN A 19 -39.01 -16.77 -8.46
CA ASN A 19 -38.12 -16.65 -7.30
C ASN A 19 -36.67 -17.08 -7.61
N ALA A 20 -36.48 -18.14 -8.42
CA ALA A 20 -35.16 -18.58 -8.83
C ALA A 20 -34.44 -17.54 -9.71
N LEU A 21 -35.15 -16.95 -10.68
CA LEU A 21 -34.62 -15.88 -11.53
C LEU A 21 -34.23 -14.64 -10.71
N ILE A 22 -35.11 -14.22 -9.79
CA ILE A 22 -34.88 -13.08 -8.91
C ILE A 22 -33.70 -13.32 -7.98
N THR A 23 -33.53 -14.54 -7.46
CA THR A 23 -32.39 -14.91 -6.62
C THR A 23 -31.09 -14.89 -7.42
N ALA A 24 -31.09 -15.41 -8.65
CA ALA A 24 -29.94 -15.38 -9.54
C ALA A 24 -29.53 -13.94 -9.89
N TRP A 25 -30.51 -13.06 -10.15
CA TRP A 25 -30.26 -11.64 -10.38
C TRP A 25 -29.73 -10.94 -9.13
N ASN A 26 -30.25 -11.26 -7.95
CA ASN A 26 -29.74 -10.70 -6.70
C ASN A 26 -28.28 -11.09 -6.46
N GLN A 27 -27.93 -12.36 -6.70
CA GLN A 27 -26.56 -12.84 -6.59
C GLN A 27 -25.62 -12.20 -7.62
N ALA A 28 -26.09 -12.00 -8.86
CA ALA A 28 -25.29 -11.35 -9.90
C ALA A 28 -25.03 -9.86 -9.64
N CYS A 29 -25.93 -9.19 -8.90
CA CYS A 29 -25.84 -7.77 -8.60
C CYS A 29 -25.50 -7.44 -7.15
N ASP A 30 -25.05 -8.41 -6.34
CA ASP A 30 -24.70 -8.15 -4.94
C ASP A 30 -23.28 -7.57 -4.82
N PRO A 31 -23.13 -6.27 -4.48
CA PRO A 31 -21.81 -5.67 -4.32
C PRO A 31 -21.15 -6.05 -2.99
N ALA A 32 -21.86 -6.70 -2.06
CA ALA A 32 -21.37 -6.96 -0.71
C ALA A 32 -20.02 -7.68 -0.72
N THR A 33 -19.91 -8.77 -1.46
CA THR A 33 -18.65 -9.52 -1.59
C THR A 33 -17.52 -8.69 -2.18
N LEU A 34 -17.83 -7.82 -3.15
CA LEU A 34 -16.84 -6.93 -3.76
C LEU A 34 -16.37 -5.87 -2.75
N ILE A 35 -17.27 -5.35 -1.92
CA ILE A 35 -16.96 -4.37 -0.87
C ILE A 35 -16.09 -5.01 0.20
N ASP A 36 -16.40 -6.23 0.63
CA ASP A 36 -15.59 -6.97 1.60
C ASP A 36 -14.19 -7.25 1.06
N GLN A 37 -14.10 -7.72 -0.20
CA GLN A 37 -12.81 -7.93 -0.87
C GLN A 37 -12.01 -6.62 -1.01
N TRP A 38 -12.67 -5.54 -1.40
CA TRP A 38 -12.04 -4.22 -1.47
C TRP A 38 -11.55 -3.78 -0.09
N TYR A 39 -12.37 -3.96 0.95
CA TYR A 39 -12.01 -3.61 2.31
C TYR A 39 -10.77 -4.40 2.76
N ASP A 40 -10.74 -5.71 2.56
CA ASP A 40 -9.61 -6.55 2.97
C ASP A 40 -8.35 -6.29 2.16
N GLN A 41 -8.46 -6.00 0.86
CA GLN A 41 -7.30 -5.83 -0.02
C GLN A 41 -6.73 -4.42 -0.04
N ILE A 42 -7.56 -3.40 0.23
CA ILE A 42 -7.17 -1.99 0.10
C ILE A 42 -7.24 -1.26 1.45
N TRP A 43 -8.35 -1.39 2.16
CA TRP A 43 -8.60 -0.54 3.34
C TRP A 43 -7.97 -1.10 4.62
N ASN A 44 -8.09 -2.40 4.87
CA ASN A 44 -7.58 -3.06 6.06
C ASN A 44 -6.06 -3.23 5.98
N ILE A 45 -5.28 -2.41 6.73
CA ILE A 45 -3.81 -2.44 6.71
C ILE A 45 -3.24 -3.82 7.03
N ALA A 46 -3.90 -4.60 7.90
CA ALA A 46 -3.39 -5.91 8.31
C ALA A 46 -3.40 -6.93 7.16
N THR A 47 -4.37 -6.81 6.23
CA THR A 47 -4.58 -7.74 5.12
C THR A 47 -4.25 -7.13 3.75
N ALA A 48 -4.11 -5.80 3.67
CA ALA A 48 -3.78 -5.08 2.45
C ALA A 48 -2.46 -5.56 1.86
N GLN A 49 -2.42 -5.64 0.53
CA GLN A 49 -1.29 -6.11 -0.26
C GLN A 49 -1.14 -5.24 -1.51
N GLY A 50 0.08 -5.18 -2.05
CA GLY A 50 0.38 -4.43 -3.28
C GLY A 50 -0.15 -2.99 -3.26
N TYR A 51 -1.13 -2.71 -4.14
CA TYR A 51 -1.71 -1.37 -4.32
C TYR A 51 -2.35 -0.80 -3.04
N GLY A 52 -3.01 -1.63 -2.23
CA GLY A 52 -3.63 -1.17 -0.98
C GLY A 52 -2.61 -0.56 -0.02
N LEU A 53 -1.45 -1.22 0.11
CA LEU A 53 -0.35 -0.70 0.90
C LEU A 53 0.28 0.56 0.27
N ASP A 54 0.33 0.65 -1.06
CA ASP A 54 0.84 1.85 -1.75
C ASP A 54 -0.05 3.08 -1.50
N VAL A 55 -1.37 2.88 -1.39
CA VAL A 55 -2.32 3.93 -0.98
C VAL A 55 -2.02 4.38 0.46
N TRP A 56 -1.87 3.45 1.40
CA TRP A 56 -1.49 3.78 2.78
C TRP A 56 -0.13 4.49 2.88
N GLY A 57 0.84 4.03 2.10
CA GLY A 57 2.15 4.68 1.98
C GLY A 57 2.02 6.14 1.55
N ARG A 58 1.22 6.42 0.51
CA ARG A 58 0.94 7.78 0.05
C ARG A 58 0.26 8.63 1.11
N ILE A 59 -0.67 8.06 1.89
CA ILE A 59 -1.38 8.75 2.98
C ILE A 59 -0.40 9.19 4.07
N VAL A 60 0.50 8.30 4.52
CA VAL A 60 1.46 8.63 5.59
C VAL A 60 2.74 9.31 5.06
N GLY A 61 2.90 9.42 3.74
CA GLY A 61 4.03 10.07 3.09
C GLY A 61 5.30 9.22 3.05
N VAL A 62 5.18 7.92 2.80
CA VAL A 62 6.30 6.99 2.55
C VAL A 62 6.15 6.32 1.18
N GLN A 63 7.27 5.91 0.59
CA GLN A 63 7.32 5.20 -0.69
C GLN A 63 7.94 3.82 -0.50
N ARG A 64 7.49 2.86 -1.32
CA ARG A 64 7.95 1.46 -1.29
C ARG A 64 9.36 1.28 -1.85
N VAL A 65 9.75 2.14 -2.79
CA VAL A 65 11.09 2.14 -3.36
C VAL A 65 11.94 3.09 -2.54
N LEU A 66 12.94 2.53 -1.87
CA LEU A 66 13.98 3.31 -1.23
C LEU A 66 15.10 3.52 -2.25
N THR A 67 15.32 4.77 -2.63
CA THR A 67 16.53 5.16 -3.35
C THR A 67 17.62 5.36 -2.31
N ILE A 68 18.47 4.36 -2.15
CA ILE A 68 19.68 4.51 -1.35
C ILE A 68 20.62 5.38 -2.19
N SER A 69 20.81 6.63 -1.78
CA SER A 69 21.82 7.51 -2.38
C SER A 69 23.17 6.81 -2.24
N SER A 70 23.90 6.68 -3.36
CA SER A 70 25.19 6.00 -3.37
C SER A 70 26.09 6.60 -2.30
N GLU A 71 26.79 5.74 -1.57
CA GLU A 71 27.75 6.11 -0.54
C GLU A 71 28.75 7.18 -1.06
N ASN A 72 29.25 8.02 -0.16
CA ASN A 72 30.37 8.89 -0.48
C ASN A 72 31.57 8.00 -0.84
N PHE A 73 32.24 8.27 -1.96
CA PHE A 73 33.39 7.49 -2.41
C PHE A 73 34.67 8.32 -2.34
N VAL A 74 35.79 7.68 -2.02
CA VAL A 74 37.13 8.29 -2.11
C VAL A 74 37.67 8.08 -3.54
N GLY A 75 38.10 9.15 -4.20
CA GLY A 75 38.61 9.12 -5.58
C GLY A 75 39.50 10.32 -5.91
N PHE A 76 40.15 10.28 -7.08
CA PHE A 76 41.11 11.31 -7.53
C PHE A 76 40.52 12.30 -8.55
N ALA A 77 39.19 12.36 -8.69
CA ALA A 77 38.55 13.32 -9.60
C ALA A 77 38.64 14.73 -8.98
N GLU A 78 39.03 15.71 -9.80
CA GLU A 78 39.44 17.05 -9.39
C GLU A 78 38.50 17.68 -8.33
N ALA A 79 39.10 18.00 -7.19
CA ALA A 79 38.48 18.62 -6.03
C ALA A 79 37.82 19.97 -6.39
N SER A 80 36.52 19.95 -6.68
CA SER A 80 35.72 21.17 -6.82
C SER A 80 34.64 21.28 -5.74
N ASP A 81 34.43 20.25 -4.91
CA ASP A 81 33.37 20.26 -3.90
C ASP A 81 33.90 19.84 -2.53
N LEU A 82 33.53 20.60 -1.49
CA LEU A 82 34.06 20.53 -0.12
C LEU A 82 33.54 19.32 0.68
N THR A 83 33.06 18.28 0.00
CA THR A 83 32.49 17.04 0.57
C THR A 83 33.49 15.87 0.60
N GLU A 84 34.79 16.16 0.55
CA GLU A 84 35.84 15.13 0.58
C GLU A 84 36.00 14.50 1.97
N GLN A 85 35.76 13.19 2.05
CA GLN A 85 36.01 12.35 3.22
C GLN A 85 37.43 11.77 3.14
N GLY A 86 38.18 11.81 4.24
CA GLY A 86 39.59 11.38 4.26
C GLY A 86 39.81 9.88 4.02
N PHE A 87 41.06 9.49 3.77
CA PHE A 87 41.45 8.08 3.63
C PHE A 87 40.95 7.24 4.82
N ASN A 88 40.47 6.02 4.54
CA ASN A 88 39.88 5.09 5.52
C ASN A 88 38.50 5.49 6.08
N THR A 89 37.80 6.44 5.45
CA THR A 89 36.44 6.84 5.87
C THR A 89 35.34 6.34 4.92
N ALA A 90 35.70 5.97 3.69
CA ALA A 90 34.77 5.51 2.67
C ALA A 90 35.43 4.54 1.66
N PRO A 91 34.64 3.68 0.98
CA PRO A 91 35.15 2.80 -0.06
C PRO A 91 35.74 3.57 -1.26
N TRP A 92 36.74 2.99 -1.92
CA TRP A 92 37.28 3.52 -3.17
C TRP A 92 36.22 3.51 -4.28
N TYR A 93 36.13 4.59 -5.05
CA TYR A 93 35.22 4.69 -6.19
C TYR A 93 35.54 3.61 -7.24
N LYS A 94 34.57 2.72 -7.53
CA LYS A 94 34.72 1.59 -8.48
C LYS A 94 34.17 1.87 -9.88
N GLY A 95 33.91 3.13 -10.23
CA GLY A 95 33.50 3.51 -11.60
C GLY A 95 31.99 3.49 -11.86
N THR A 96 31.15 3.16 -10.87
CA THR A 96 29.69 3.29 -10.99
C THR A 96 29.08 3.60 -9.63
N ALA A 97 28.51 4.80 -9.47
CA ALA A 97 27.65 5.12 -8.35
C ALA A 97 26.31 4.38 -8.55
N THR A 98 26.26 3.10 -8.19
CA THR A 98 25.03 2.32 -8.29
C THR A 98 24.10 2.77 -7.16
N SER A 99 23.20 3.71 -7.45
CA SER A 99 21.99 3.89 -6.67
C SER A 99 21.18 2.60 -6.80
N SER A 100 21.17 1.78 -5.76
CA SER A 100 20.33 0.59 -5.74
C SER A 100 18.93 1.00 -5.34
N ASN A 101 18.00 0.97 -6.29
CA ASN A 101 16.58 1.07 -5.99
C ASN A 101 16.13 -0.28 -5.43
N VAL A 102 15.93 -0.35 -4.12
CA VAL A 102 15.42 -1.57 -3.47
C VAL A 102 13.94 -1.36 -3.18
N SER A 103 13.09 -2.22 -3.77
CA SER A 103 11.67 -2.28 -3.44
C SER A 103 11.47 -3.13 -2.18
N LEU A 104 10.70 -2.61 -1.23
CA LEU A 104 10.36 -3.34 -0.02
C LEU A 104 9.27 -4.39 -0.29
N SER A 105 9.40 -5.53 0.38
CA SER A 105 8.31 -6.50 0.51
C SER A 105 7.11 -5.88 1.22
N ASP A 106 5.92 -6.42 0.99
CA ASP A 106 4.68 -5.93 1.61
C ASP A 106 4.77 -5.86 3.14
N GLU A 107 5.39 -6.85 3.77
CA GLU A 107 5.59 -6.88 5.22
C GLU A 107 6.51 -5.75 5.70
N GLY A 108 7.68 -5.58 5.05
CA GLY A 108 8.62 -4.52 5.40
C GLY A 108 8.00 -3.13 5.17
N PHE A 109 7.23 -2.97 4.10
CA PHE A 109 6.56 -1.71 3.80
C PHE A 109 5.45 -1.38 4.80
N ARG A 110 4.69 -2.40 5.26
CA ARG A 110 3.68 -2.23 6.32
C ARG A 110 4.30 -1.72 7.62
N GLN A 111 5.46 -2.24 8.03
CA GLN A 111 6.15 -1.76 9.22
C GLN A 111 6.58 -0.29 9.10
N LEU A 112 7.05 0.13 7.92
CA LEU A 112 7.39 1.54 7.68
C LEU A 112 6.17 2.46 7.75
N ILE A 113 5.02 2.01 7.23
CA ILE A 113 3.75 2.75 7.33
C ILE A 113 3.38 2.94 8.81
N TYR A 114 3.44 1.88 9.63
CA TYR A 114 3.18 1.99 11.06
C TYR A 114 4.16 2.92 11.77
N ALA A 115 5.46 2.79 11.50
CA ALA A 115 6.49 3.65 12.08
C ALA A 115 6.25 5.13 11.77
N LYS A 116 5.90 5.45 10.51
CA LYS A 116 5.60 6.81 10.09
C LYS A 116 4.32 7.35 10.74
N ALA A 117 3.26 6.54 10.79
CA ALA A 117 2.00 6.93 11.43
C ALA A 117 2.19 7.22 12.93
N MET A 118 2.97 6.40 13.63
CA MET A 118 3.33 6.63 15.03
C MET A 118 4.12 7.92 15.22
N ALA A 119 5.11 8.18 14.36
CA ALA A 119 5.90 9.40 14.42
C ALA A 119 5.07 10.66 14.14
N LEU A 120 4.07 10.58 13.26
CA LEU A 120 3.13 11.68 13.01
C LEU A 120 2.28 11.96 14.25
N THR A 121 1.81 10.90 14.91
CA THR A 121 0.96 11.00 16.10
C THR A 121 1.74 11.56 17.30
N SER A 122 2.99 11.13 17.52
CA SER A 122 3.81 11.63 18.63
C SER A 122 4.20 13.10 18.48
N ARG A 123 4.37 13.59 17.25
CA ARG A 123 4.64 15.01 16.96
C ARG A 123 3.44 15.93 17.20
N MET A 124 2.23 15.37 17.28
CA MET A 124 0.99 16.10 17.56
C MET A 124 0.60 16.11 19.05
N GLY A 125 1.44 15.58 19.95
CA GLY A 125 1.21 15.64 21.40
C GLY A 125 1.18 17.07 21.96
N PRO A 126 0.41 17.34 23.03
CA PRO A 126 0.06 18.69 23.45
C PRO A 126 1.28 19.45 23.99
N SER A 127 1.47 20.67 23.50
CA SER A 127 2.33 21.70 24.09
C SER A 127 1.75 22.21 25.40
#